data_AF-A0A8T4YC08-F1
#
_entry.id   AF-A0A8T4YC08-F1
#
_cell.length_a   1.000
_cell.length_b   1.000
_cell.length_c   1.000
_cell.angle_alpha   90.00
_cell.angle_beta   90.00
_cell.angle_gamma   90.00
#
_symmetry.space_group_name_H-M   'P 1'
#
loop_
_entity.id
_entity.type
_entity.pdbx_description
1 polymer ?
#
loop_
_entity_poly.entity_id
_entity_poly.type
_entity_poly.pdbx_seq_one_letter_code
_entity_poly.pdbx_strand_id
1 'polypeptide(L)'
;MSRRSRRVIPSEGYLLLLVGILIGFLLFTLIAAVFSIRALKNLIPTEKTFTLRVLYTSEKQSWMEEIAPLFEEYFKNNYGYTVRMEFTIAGSHETVNLILHGSSKPAIWSPASNIWIPYLNYKWRKIGYDYDIVEEWHPVLVTPTVIITWESLLKKYNITGFLSLYRLIKDGVDFTYGHPDPMLSNGGVTTVLLEIAEAAGKPIEELTLSDLINETVQEIVRTIESRVIYYGKSTGFFGKWAVENGPSALTVFSAYENIVIDNSIEALKRWGNRLMAVYPIYGTILNDHPFAILNAPWVGEEEKLVAEKFIEFLLSKDSQERAVKHGFRPVRGDIILSRELFSPENGVSYELNVTVHKPPSGEILEGLFTIWVKIRSRG
;
A
#
# COMPACT_ATOMS: atom_id res chain seq x y z
N MET A 1 -64.74 2.92 -89.04
CA MET A 1 -63.44 2.37 -88.61
C MET A 1 -63.13 2.87 -87.21
N SER A 2 -63.02 1.93 -86.26
CA SER A 2 -62.79 2.14 -84.83
C SER A 2 -61.28 2.26 -84.53
N ARG A 3 -60.89 3.18 -83.65
CA ARG A 3 -59.78 3.03 -82.69
C ARG A 3 -59.82 4.14 -81.64
N ARG A 4 -60.52 3.89 -80.52
CA ARG A 4 -60.35 4.67 -79.28
C ARG A 4 -59.24 3.99 -78.46
N SER A 5 -58.10 4.67 -78.35
CA SER A 5 -57.01 4.33 -77.43
C SER A 5 -57.48 4.55 -75.99
N ARG A 6 -57.50 3.49 -75.17
CA ARG A 6 -57.64 3.60 -73.71
C ARG A 6 -56.24 3.73 -73.11
N ARG A 7 -55.89 4.93 -72.64
CA ARG A 7 -54.74 5.11 -71.73
C ARG A 7 -55.11 4.50 -70.38
N VAL A 8 -54.38 3.48 -69.97
CA VAL A 8 -54.44 2.92 -68.61
C VAL A 8 -53.49 3.76 -67.76
N ILE A 9 -54.05 4.64 -66.94
CA ILE A 9 -53.30 5.34 -65.89
C ILE A 9 -53.24 4.36 -64.72
N PRO A 10 -52.06 3.91 -64.26
CA PRO A 10 -51.99 3.09 -63.06
C PRO A 10 -52.55 3.89 -61.88
N SER A 11 -53.50 3.32 -61.13
CA SER A 11 -54.02 3.96 -59.92
C SER A 11 -52.88 4.22 -58.94
N GLU A 12 -52.78 5.44 -58.43
CA GLU A 12 -51.70 5.98 -57.59
C GLU A 12 -51.29 5.05 -56.42
N GLY A 13 -52.19 4.17 -55.97
CA GLY A 13 -51.91 3.15 -54.94
C GLY A 13 -50.83 2.13 -55.29
N TYR A 14 -50.63 1.76 -56.56
CA TYR A 14 -49.57 0.80 -56.94
C TYR A 14 -48.17 1.42 -56.85
N LEU A 15 -48.04 2.71 -57.11
CA LEU A 15 -46.77 3.43 -56.96
C LEU A 15 -46.38 3.54 -55.48
N LEU A 16 -47.33 3.85 -54.61
CA LEU A 16 -47.11 3.94 -53.16
C LEU A 16 -46.68 2.60 -52.55
N LEU A 17 -47.26 1.48 -53.02
CA LEU A 17 -46.87 0.14 -52.60
C LEU A 17 -45.42 -0.18 -53.02
N LEU A 18 -45.05 0.12 -54.27
CA LEU A 18 -43.69 -0.08 -54.78
C LEU A 18 -42.65 0.75 -54.02
N VAL A 19 -42.97 2.01 -53.72
CA VAL A 19 -42.11 2.89 -52.93
C VAL A 19 -41.96 2.35 -51.50
N GLY A 20 -43.05 1.88 -50.88
CA GLY A 20 -43.01 1.27 -49.55
C GLY A 20 -42.13 0.01 -49.49
N ILE A 21 -42.21 -0.86 -50.51
CA ILE A 21 -41.35 -2.05 -50.62
C ILE A 21 -39.88 -1.67 -50.78
N LEU A 22 -39.58 -0.67 -51.62
CA LEU A 22 -38.22 -0.17 -51.83
C LEU A 22 -37.61 0.41 -50.54
N ILE A 23 -38.39 1.22 -49.80
CA ILE A 23 -37.97 1.77 -48.52
C ILE A 23 -37.74 0.66 -47.49
N GLY A 24 -38.65 -0.31 -47.42
CA GLY A 24 -38.52 -1.47 -46.54
C GLY A 24 -37.26 -2.28 -46.83
N PHE A 25 -36.94 -2.50 -48.11
CA PHE A 25 -35.73 -3.21 -48.52
C PHE A 25 -34.44 -2.43 -48.21
N LEU A 26 -34.47 -1.10 -48.37
CA LEU A 26 -33.35 -0.21 -47.99
C LEU A 26 -33.11 -0.20 -46.47
N LEU A 27 -34.18 -0.14 -45.68
CA LEU A 27 -34.07 -0.22 -44.21
C LEU A 27 -33.56 -1.60 -43.76
N PHE A 28 -34.06 -2.67 -44.37
CA PHE A 28 -33.60 -4.02 -44.07
C PHE A 28 -32.12 -4.22 -44.39
N THR A 29 -31.65 -3.74 -45.55
CA THR A 29 -30.23 -3.84 -45.93
C THR A 29 -29.34 -3.01 -45.03
N LEU A 30 -29.77 -1.82 -44.60
CA LEU A 30 -29.05 -0.99 -43.64
C LEU A 30 -28.93 -1.67 -42.28
N ILE A 31 -30.03 -2.23 -41.77
CA ILE A 31 -30.06 -2.97 -40.51
C ILE A 31 -29.17 -4.21 -40.61
N ALA A 32 -29.30 -5.01 -41.68
CA ALA A 32 -28.49 -6.19 -41.92
C ALA A 32 -27.00 -5.87 -42.02
N ALA A 33 -26.62 -4.74 -42.64
CA ALA A 33 -25.24 -4.27 -42.71
C ALA A 33 -24.69 -3.89 -41.33
N VAL A 34 -25.47 -3.17 -40.51
CA VAL A 34 -25.08 -2.83 -39.13
C VAL A 34 -24.88 -4.10 -38.28
N PHE A 35 -25.79 -5.07 -38.37
CA PHE A 35 -25.66 -6.34 -37.66
C PHE A 35 -24.48 -7.19 -38.17
N SER A 36 -24.24 -7.20 -39.48
CA SER A 36 -23.12 -7.93 -40.09
C SER A 36 -21.77 -7.31 -39.72
N ILE A 37 -21.65 -5.99 -39.71
CA ILE A 37 -20.44 -5.28 -39.24
C ILE A 37 -20.20 -5.56 -37.76
N ARG A 38 -21.26 -5.59 -36.94
CA ARG A 38 -21.15 -5.91 -35.50
C ARG A 38 -20.74 -7.37 -35.26
N ALA A 39 -21.28 -8.30 -36.03
CA ALA A 39 -20.89 -9.71 -36.01
C ALA A 39 -19.43 -9.89 -36.47
N LEU A 40 -19.02 -9.19 -37.53
CA LEU A 40 -17.64 -9.20 -38.04
C LEU A 40 -16.66 -8.58 -37.04
N LYS A 41 -17.05 -7.54 -36.29
CA LYS A 41 -16.25 -6.93 -35.23
C LYS A 41 -16.04 -7.86 -34.03
N ASN A 42 -16.97 -8.78 -33.78
CA ASN A 42 -16.82 -9.84 -32.76
C ASN A 42 -15.97 -11.03 -33.25
N LEU A 43 -15.69 -11.13 -34.54
CA LEU A 43 -14.85 -12.17 -35.17
C LEU A 43 -13.38 -11.74 -35.32
N ILE A 44 -13.08 -10.43 -35.24
CA ILE A 44 -11.71 -9.92 -35.13
C ILE A 44 -11.26 -10.20 -33.68
N PRO A 45 -10.12 -10.88 -33.44
CA PRO A 45 -9.59 -11.03 -32.10
C PRO A 45 -9.33 -9.64 -31.56
N THR A 46 -10.20 -9.18 -30.65
CA THR A 46 -9.92 -8.00 -29.84
C THR A 46 -8.69 -8.37 -29.04
N GLU A 47 -7.65 -7.52 -29.10
CA GLU A 47 -6.43 -7.64 -28.29
C GLU A 47 -6.83 -8.13 -26.89
N LYS A 48 -6.49 -9.39 -26.53
CA LYS A 48 -6.97 -9.94 -25.25
C LYS A 48 -6.41 -9.03 -24.16
N THR A 49 -7.33 -8.32 -23.51
CA THR A 49 -7.01 -7.33 -22.50
C THR A 49 -7.39 -7.93 -21.15
N PHE A 50 -6.41 -8.14 -20.29
CA PHE A 50 -6.61 -8.56 -18.92
C PHE A 50 -6.65 -7.34 -18.02
N THR A 51 -7.51 -7.36 -17.00
CA THR A 51 -7.51 -6.32 -15.97
C THR A 51 -7.00 -6.93 -14.68
N LEU A 52 -5.91 -6.37 -14.12
CA LEU A 52 -5.35 -6.80 -12.86
C LEU A 52 -5.67 -5.77 -11.78
N ARG A 53 -6.56 -6.13 -10.85
CA ARG A 53 -6.96 -5.26 -9.74
C ARG A 53 -6.01 -5.41 -8.56
N VAL A 54 -5.36 -4.32 -8.18
CA VAL A 54 -4.37 -4.28 -7.11
C VAL A 54 -4.79 -3.25 -6.06
N LEU A 55 -4.99 -3.71 -4.84
CA LEU A 55 -5.28 -2.87 -3.67
C LEU A 55 -4.00 -2.73 -2.86
N TYR A 56 -3.49 -1.51 -2.72
CA TYR A 56 -2.20 -1.29 -2.08
C TYR A 56 -2.11 0.02 -1.28
N THR A 57 -1.13 0.11 -0.39
CA THR A 57 -0.95 1.27 0.49
C THR A 57 -0.14 2.41 -0.11
N SER A 58 -0.46 3.65 0.27
CA SER A 58 0.09 4.88 -0.35
C SER A 58 1.62 4.99 -0.31
N GLU A 59 2.30 4.33 0.63
CA GLU A 59 3.74 4.55 0.85
C GLU A 59 4.62 4.05 -0.31
N LYS A 60 4.11 3.16 -1.16
CA LYS A 60 4.82 2.68 -2.36
C LYS A 60 4.26 3.25 -3.67
N GLN A 61 3.40 4.26 -3.59
CA GLN A 61 2.74 4.83 -4.76
C GLN A 61 3.75 5.36 -5.79
N SER A 62 4.77 6.10 -5.37
CA SER A 62 5.78 6.67 -6.28
C SER A 62 6.53 5.59 -7.06
N TRP A 63 6.88 4.48 -6.40
CA TRP A 63 7.52 3.33 -7.05
C TRP A 63 6.55 2.60 -7.98
N MET A 64 5.30 2.37 -7.55
CA MET A 64 4.28 1.72 -8.37
C MET A 64 3.93 2.51 -9.64
N GLU A 65 3.89 3.84 -9.57
CA GLU A 65 3.68 4.74 -10.72
C GLU A 65 4.80 4.62 -11.76
N GLU A 66 6.03 4.32 -11.33
CA GLU A 66 7.16 4.04 -12.23
C GLU A 66 7.11 2.62 -12.80
N ILE A 67 6.79 1.62 -11.98
CA ILE A 67 6.93 0.20 -12.34
C ILE A 67 5.73 -0.34 -13.14
N ALA A 68 4.51 0.12 -12.85
CA ALA A 68 3.32 -0.43 -13.48
C ALA A 68 3.29 -0.25 -15.01
N PRO A 69 3.61 0.94 -15.58
CA PRO A 69 3.67 1.09 -17.04
C PRO A 69 4.73 0.20 -17.70
N LEU A 70 5.87 -0.03 -17.01
CA LEU A 70 6.92 -0.92 -17.49
C LEU A 70 6.46 -2.38 -17.53
N PHE A 71 5.65 -2.79 -16.55
CA PHE A 71 5.04 -4.12 -16.56
C PHE A 71 4.05 -4.29 -17.71
N GLU A 72 3.18 -3.30 -17.95
CA GLU A 72 2.21 -3.35 -19.07
C GLU A 72 2.93 -3.50 -20.42
N GLU A 73 4.02 -2.76 -20.62
CA GLU A 73 4.87 -2.87 -21.82
C GLU A 73 5.59 -4.23 -21.89
N TYR A 74 6.20 -4.67 -20.79
CA TYR A 74 6.86 -5.97 -20.68
C TYR A 74 5.90 -7.11 -21.02
N PHE A 75 4.69 -7.09 -20.49
CA PHE A 75 3.70 -8.14 -20.70
C PHE A 75 3.23 -8.18 -22.15
N LYS A 76 2.98 -7.01 -22.75
CA LYS A 76 2.64 -6.89 -24.17
C LYS A 76 3.74 -7.44 -25.08
N ASN A 77 4.99 -7.08 -24.82
CA ASN A 77 6.11 -7.47 -25.66
C ASN A 77 6.44 -8.96 -25.57
N ASN A 78 6.28 -9.58 -24.38
CA ASN A 78 6.64 -10.99 -24.18
C ASN A 78 5.50 -11.96 -24.46
N TYR A 79 4.24 -11.56 -24.22
CA TYR A 79 3.09 -12.45 -24.30
C TYR A 79 2.06 -12.06 -25.37
N GLY A 80 2.19 -10.89 -26.00
CA GLY A 80 1.26 -10.41 -27.04
C GLY A 80 -0.12 -10.02 -26.53
N TYR A 81 -0.27 -9.87 -25.21
CA TYR A 81 -1.52 -9.52 -24.53
C TYR A 81 -1.40 -8.17 -23.83
N THR A 82 -2.50 -7.43 -23.76
CA THR A 82 -2.53 -6.17 -23.02
C THR A 82 -2.97 -6.44 -21.59
N VAL A 83 -2.27 -5.88 -20.61
CA VAL A 83 -2.74 -5.83 -19.21
C VAL A 83 -3.08 -4.39 -18.89
N ARG A 84 -4.21 -4.19 -18.23
CA ARG A 84 -4.61 -2.92 -17.62
C ARG A 84 -4.49 -3.06 -16.12
N MET A 85 -3.62 -2.27 -15.52
CA MET A 85 -3.49 -2.21 -14.06
C MET A 85 -4.57 -1.30 -13.48
N GLU A 86 -5.38 -1.83 -12.55
CA GLU A 86 -6.37 -1.05 -11.80
C GLU A 86 -5.96 -0.95 -10.34
N PHE A 87 -5.57 0.26 -9.93
CA PHE A 87 -5.06 0.52 -8.59
C PHE A 87 -6.13 1.13 -7.68
N THR A 88 -6.30 0.52 -6.51
CA THR A 88 -6.98 1.16 -5.37
C THR A 88 -5.96 1.45 -4.29
N ILE A 89 -5.87 2.70 -3.85
CA ILE A 89 -4.89 3.16 -2.85
C ILE A 89 -5.61 3.51 -1.56
N ALA A 90 -5.20 2.93 -0.43
CA ALA A 90 -5.82 3.16 0.88
C ALA A 90 -4.84 2.89 2.03
N GLY A 91 -5.17 3.34 3.25
CA GLY A 91 -4.37 3.01 4.45
C GLY A 91 -4.40 1.51 4.78
N SER A 92 -3.39 0.96 5.46
CA SER A 92 -3.31 -0.50 5.69
C SER A 92 -4.56 -1.06 6.41
N HIS A 93 -5.04 -0.39 7.46
CA HIS A 93 -6.29 -0.79 8.13
C HIS A 93 -7.51 -0.66 7.18
N GLU A 94 -7.58 0.42 6.42
CA GLU A 94 -8.66 0.66 5.47
C GLU A 94 -8.72 -0.42 4.38
N THR A 95 -7.57 -0.87 3.85
CA THR A 95 -7.54 -1.96 2.86
C THR A 95 -8.16 -3.25 3.40
N VAL A 96 -7.95 -3.57 4.68
CA VAL A 96 -8.59 -4.73 5.35
C VAL A 96 -10.09 -4.57 5.36
N ASN A 97 -10.59 -3.40 5.77
CA ASN A 97 -12.03 -3.13 5.80
C ASN A 97 -12.67 -3.16 4.40
N LEU A 98 -11.99 -2.65 3.38
CA LEU A 98 -12.47 -2.68 1.99
C LEU A 98 -12.64 -4.12 1.48
N ILE A 99 -11.71 -5.02 1.81
CA ILE A 99 -11.79 -6.45 1.47
C ILE A 99 -12.92 -7.11 2.24
N LEU A 100 -12.96 -6.96 3.58
CA LEU A 100 -13.95 -7.62 4.44
C LEU A 100 -15.39 -7.21 4.11
N HIS A 101 -15.62 -5.93 3.78
CA HIS A 101 -16.94 -5.44 3.38
C HIS A 101 -17.26 -5.69 1.90
N GLY A 102 -16.34 -6.27 1.12
CA GLY A 102 -16.50 -6.50 -0.32
C GLY A 102 -16.62 -5.23 -1.15
N SER A 103 -16.25 -4.07 -0.59
CA SER A 103 -16.22 -2.78 -1.28
C SER A 103 -15.04 -2.69 -2.26
N SER A 104 -13.99 -3.47 -2.01
CA SER A 104 -12.94 -3.77 -3.00
C SER A 104 -12.79 -5.29 -3.13
N LYS A 105 -12.54 -5.74 -4.36
CA LYS A 105 -12.35 -7.15 -4.72
C LYS A 105 -11.07 -7.28 -5.54
N PRO A 106 -9.89 -7.02 -4.95
CA PRO A 106 -8.64 -7.09 -5.68
C PRO A 106 -8.22 -8.55 -5.90
N ALA A 107 -7.41 -8.78 -6.93
CA ALA A 107 -6.65 -10.02 -7.03
C ALA A 107 -5.38 -9.97 -6.19
N ILE A 108 -4.72 -8.82 -6.17
CA ILE A 108 -3.54 -8.58 -5.33
C ILE A 108 -3.88 -7.62 -4.21
N TRP A 109 -3.60 -8.03 -2.98
CA TRP A 109 -3.55 -7.13 -1.84
C TRP A 109 -2.09 -6.90 -1.42
N SER A 110 -1.71 -5.64 -1.24
CA SER A 110 -0.39 -5.28 -0.74
C SER A 110 -0.46 -4.26 0.41
N PRO A 111 -0.51 -4.71 1.67
CA PRO A 111 -0.38 -3.85 2.84
C PRO A 111 1.04 -3.25 2.93
N ALA A 112 1.27 -2.37 3.90
CA ALA A 112 2.61 -1.81 4.13
C ALA A 112 3.55 -2.84 4.81
N SER A 113 3.00 -3.80 5.53
CA SER A 113 3.74 -4.84 6.23
C SER A 113 2.93 -6.13 6.34
N ASN A 114 3.63 -7.26 6.38
CA ASN A 114 3.06 -8.59 6.62
C ASN A 114 2.41 -8.75 8.00
N ILE A 115 2.58 -7.82 8.95
CA ILE A 115 1.83 -7.84 10.22
C ILE A 115 0.31 -7.85 9.99
N TRP A 116 -0.16 -7.29 8.88
CA TRP A 116 -1.59 -7.22 8.57
C TRP A 116 -2.17 -8.54 8.08
N ILE A 117 -1.34 -9.50 7.62
CA ILE A 117 -1.81 -10.76 7.05
C ILE A 117 -2.52 -11.62 8.12
N PRO A 118 -1.91 -11.89 9.30
CA PRO A 118 -2.61 -12.56 10.39
C PRO A 118 -3.89 -11.84 10.82
N TYR A 119 -3.91 -10.50 10.79
CA TYR A 119 -5.11 -9.72 11.13
C TYR A 119 -6.23 -9.90 10.10
N LEU A 120 -5.94 -9.77 8.81
CA LEU A 120 -6.95 -9.98 7.76
C LEU A 120 -7.52 -11.40 7.83
N ASN A 121 -6.68 -12.42 7.93
CA ASN A 121 -7.13 -13.82 8.05
C ASN A 121 -7.96 -14.05 9.31
N TYR A 122 -7.56 -13.48 10.44
CA TYR A 122 -8.32 -13.55 11.68
C TYR A 122 -9.72 -12.91 11.55
N LYS A 123 -9.81 -11.71 10.95
CA LYS A 123 -11.09 -11.05 10.71
C LYS A 123 -11.94 -11.79 9.67
N TRP A 124 -11.31 -12.35 8.64
CA TRP A 124 -11.96 -13.15 7.59
C TRP A 124 -12.64 -14.39 8.17
N ARG A 125 -11.95 -15.13 9.04
CA ARG A 125 -12.57 -16.27 9.74
C ARG A 125 -13.67 -15.85 10.69
N LYS A 126 -13.51 -14.71 11.38
CA LYS A 126 -14.56 -14.16 12.28
C LYS A 126 -15.86 -13.80 11.56
N ILE A 127 -15.84 -13.48 10.27
CA ILE A 127 -17.05 -13.21 9.49
C ILE A 127 -17.68 -14.48 8.87
N GLY A 128 -17.13 -15.67 9.16
CA GLY A 128 -17.77 -16.95 8.88
C GLY A 128 -17.08 -17.84 7.84
N TYR A 129 -15.95 -17.43 7.29
CA TYR A 129 -15.17 -18.27 6.38
C TYR A 129 -14.28 -19.26 7.16
N ASP A 130 -14.09 -20.46 6.62
CA ASP A 130 -13.34 -21.57 7.24
C ASP A 130 -11.93 -21.74 6.67
N TYR A 131 -11.51 -20.86 5.77
CA TYR A 131 -10.19 -20.84 5.12
C TYR A 131 -9.53 -19.46 5.26
N ASP A 132 -8.24 -19.37 4.91
CA ASP A 132 -7.48 -18.11 4.90
C ASP A 132 -7.57 -17.42 3.54
N ILE A 133 -7.92 -16.14 3.53
CA ILE A 133 -7.98 -15.36 2.29
C ILE A 133 -6.57 -15.02 1.75
N VAL A 134 -5.55 -15.04 2.61
CA VAL A 134 -4.15 -14.91 2.24
C VAL A 134 -3.38 -16.12 2.74
N GLU A 135 -2.92 -16.96 1.82
CA GLU A 135 -2.13 -18.16 2.11
C GLU A 135 -0.64 -17.93 1.85
N GLU A 136 -0.33 -17.20 0.78
CA GLU A 136 1.03 -16.90 0.34
C GLU A 136 1.21 -15.42 0.02
N TRP A 137 2.42 -14.92 0.24
CA TRP A 137 2.78 -13.54 -0.07
C TRP A 137 4.28 -13.40 -0.37
N HIS A 138 4.61 -12.36 -1.14
CA HIS A 138 5.97 -12.07 -1.55
C HIS A 138 6.38 -10.66 -1.09
N PRO A 139 7.36 -10.53 -0.18
CA PRO A 139 8.02 -9.24 0.06
C PRO A 139 8.56 -8.65 -1.23
N VAL A 140 8.33 -7.37 -1.51
CA VAL A 140 8.88 -6.71 -2.72
C VAL A 140 9.69 -5.45 -2.43
N LEU A 141 9.49 -4.81 -1.27
CA LEU A 141 10.22 -3.62 -0.84
C LEU A 141 10.42 -3.70 0.67
N VAL A 142 11.53 -3.21 1.20
CA VAL A 142 11.77 -3.20 2.65
C VAL A 142 12.09 -1.80 3.14
N THR A 143 11.41 -1.36 4.20
CA THR A 143 11.77 -0.17 4.96
C THR A 143 11.54 -0.41 6.46
N PRO A 144 12.56 -0.31 7.33
CA PRO A 144 12.38 -0.53 8.77
C PRO A 144 11.58 0.62 9.41
N THR A 145 10.80 0.30 10.43
CA THR A 145 10.29 1.32 11.35
C THR A 145 11.41 1.81 12.27
N VAL A 146 11.59 3.12 12.35
CA VAL A 146 12.69 3.74 13.09
C VAL A 146 12.16 4.86 13.98
N ILE A 147 12.88 5.14 15.05
CA ILE A 147 12.77 6.41 15.78
C ILE A 147 13.59 7.41 15.00
N ILE A 148 13.03 8.57 14.69
CA ILE A 148 13.66 9.65 13.95
C ILE A 148 13.87 10.82 14.89
N THR A 149 15.08 11.36 14.87
CA THR A 149 15.47 12.50 15.71
C THR A 149 16.46 13.38 14.95
N TRP A 150 16.76 14.55 15.50
CA TRP A 150 17.79 15.43 14.97
C TRP A 150 19.17 15.07 15.53
N GLU A 151 20.22 15.26 14.73
CA GLU A 151 21.60 14.90 15.08
C GLU A 151 22.05 15.52 16.41
N SER A 152 21.71 16.79 16.65
CA SER A 152 22.05 17.48 17.90
C SER A 152 21.43 16.81 19.14
N LEU A 153 20.17 16.38 19.05
CA LEU A 153 19.46 15.71 20.14
C LEU A 153 20.03 14.30 20.37
N LEU A 154 20.29 13.57 19.28
CA LEU A 154 20.88 12.23 19.33
C LEU A 154 22.25 12.24 20.00
N LYS A 155 23.13 13.18 19.62
CA LYS A 155 24.45 13.36 20.24
C LYS A 155 24.37 13.70 21.74
N LYS A 156 23.33 14.44 22.14
CA LYS A 156 23.16 14.87 23.53
C LYS A 156 22.65 13.76 24.44
N TYR A 157 21.69 12.96 23.98
CA TYR A 157 20.94 12.04 24.84
C TYR A 157 21.14 10.55 24.52
N ASN A 158 21.81 10.22 23.42
CA ASN A 158 22.08 8.84 23.00
C ASN A 158 20.81 7.96 23.01
N ILE A 159 19.81 8.37 22.23
CA ILE A 159 18.55 7.63 22.07
C ILE A 159 18.86 6.32 21.35
N THR A 160 18.49 5.19 21.97
CA THR A 160 18.74 3.83 21.44
C THR A 160 17.47 3.01 21.24
N GLY A 161 16.32 3.49 21.71
CA GLY A 161 15.04 2.78 21.69
C GLY A 161 13.95 3.58 22.40
N PHE A 162 12.76 3.01 22.51
CA PHE A 162 11.60 3.66 23.11
C PHE A 162 11.75 3.81 24.63
N LEU A 163 12.44 2.90 25.32
CA LEU A 163 12.73 3.08 26.75
C LEU A 163 13.73 4.21 27.02
N SER A 164 14.54 4.61 26.03
CA SER A 164 15.33 5.85 26.17
C SER A 164 14.41 7.07 26.22
N LEU A 165 13.33 7.10 25.44
CA LEU A 165 12.33 8.19 25.50
C LEU A 165 11.64 8.22 26.86
N TYR A 166 11.21 7.06 27.37
CA TYR A 166 10.64 6.96 28.72
C TYR A 166 11.59 7.50 29.80
N ARG A 167 12.87 7.12 29.77
CA ARG A 167 13.88 7.60 30.73
C ARG A 167 14.08 9.10 30.64
N LEU A 168 14.19 9.66 29.44
CA LEU A 168 14.32 11.10 29.24
C LEU A 168 13.16 11.87 29.88
N ILE A 169 11.92 11.35 29.78
CA ILE A 169 10.76 11.96 30.42
C ILE A 169 10.87 11.91 31.95
N LYS A 170 11.30 10.77 32.50
CA LYS A 170 11.49 10.62 33.96
C LYS A 170 12.63 11.48 34.49
N ASP A 171 13.64 11.76 33.68
CA ASP A 171 14.76 12.65 33.99
C ASP A 171 14.42 14.14 33.82
N GLY A 172 13.17 14.46 33.46
CA GLY A 172 12.70 15.85 33.31
C GLY A 172 13.15 16.54 32.03
N VAL A 173 13.60 15.78 31.02
CA VAL A 173 13.96 16.32 29.71
C VAL A 173 12.70 16.73 28.97
N ASP A 174 12.67 17.98 28.51
CA ASP A 174 11.59 18.49 27.68
C ASP A 174 11.86 18.21 26.20
N PHE A 175 10.92 17.53 25.56
CA PHE A 175 10.95 17.18 24.14
C PHE A 175 9.53 16.89 23.65
N THR A 176 9.29 17.06 22.34
CA THR A 176 8.05 16.70 21.66
C THR A 176 8.23 15.40 20.86
N TYR A 177 7.23 14.52 20.95
CA TYR A 177 7.17 13.26 20.24
C TYR A 177 6.01 13.24 19.24
N GLY A 178 6.01 12.29 18.31
CA GLY A 178 4.88 12.06 17.41
C GLY A 178 5.06 10.83 16.54
N HIS A 179 3.95 10.29 16.07
CA HIS A 179 3.92 9.21 15.09
C HIS A 179 2.54 9.19 14.40
N PRO A 180 2.35 8.42 13.32
CA PRO A 180 1.03 8.28 12.70
C PRO A 180 0.01 7.62 13.63
N ASP A 181 -1.29 7.86 13.43
CA ASP A 181 -2.35 7.21 14.18
C ASP A 181 -2.42 5.71 13.80
N PRO A 182 -2.25 4.75 14.74
CA PRO A 182 -2.36 3.32 14.44
C PRO A 182 -3.76 2.89 13.99
N MET A 183 -4.81 3.69 14.20
CA MET A 183 -6.14 3.44 13.63
C MET A 183 -6.19 3.66 12.13
N LEU A 184 -5.29 4.49 11.60
CA LEU A 184 -5.33 4.97 10.21
C LEU A 184 -4.12 4.52 9.39
N SER A 185 -2.97 4.30 10.03
CA SER A 185 -1.70 4.13 9.33
C SER A 185 -0.82 3.04 9.93
N ASN A 186 -0.16 2.27 9.06
CA ASN A 186 0.75 1.21 9.46
C ASN A 186 1.94 1.71 10.27
N GLY A 187 2.47 2.90 9.97
CA GLY A 187 3.58 3.47 10.76
C GLY A 187 3.20 3.67 12.23
N GLY A 188 1.94 4.02 12.50
CA GLY A 188 1.43 4.09 13.87
C GLY A 188 1.35 2.71 14.52
N VAL A 189 0.86 1.70 13.77
CA VAL A 189 0.74 0.32 14.28
C VAL A 189 2.11 -0.24 14.64
N THR A 190 3.09 -0.09 13.75
CA THR A 190 4.43 -0.61 13.98
C THR A 190 5.13 0.11 15.13
N THR A 191 4.97 1.43 15.25
CA THR A 191 5.48 2.19 16.39
C THR A 191 4.90 1.69 17.71
N VAL A 192 3.58 1.64 17.84
CA VAL A 192 2.94 1.25 19.11
C VAL A 192 3.22 -0.21 19.46
N LEU A 193 3.33 -1.11 18.47
CA LEU A 193 3.79 -2.49 18.72
C LEU A 193 5.20 -2.53 19.30
N LEU A 194 6.12 -1.75 18.74
CA LEU A 194 7.51 -1.71 19.22
C LEU A 194 7.61 -1.10 20.62
N GLU A 195 6.84 -0.04 20.91
CA GLU A 195 6.75 0.55 22.24
C GLU A 195 6.25 -0.46 23.27
N ILE A 196 5.16 -1.18 22.96
CA ILE A 196 4.61 -2.22 23.83
C ILE A 196 5.58 -3.39 24.00
N ALA A 197 6.21 -3.85 22.92
CA ALA A 197 7.18 -4.95 22.95
C ALA A 197 8.39 -4.62 23.84
N GLU A 198 8.97 -3.44 23.65
CA GLU A 198 10.11 -2.99 24.47
C GLU A 198 9.71 -2.78 25.94
N ALA A 199 8.52 -2.20 26.20
CA ALA A 199 8.00 -2.02 27.55
C ALA A 199 7.67 -3.34 28.26
N ALA A 200 7.16 -4.34 27.52
CA ALA A 200 6.88 -5.68 28.04
C ALA A 200 8.14 -6.54 28.18
N GLY A 201 9.24 -6.15 27.53
CA GLY A 201 10.45 -6.97 27.44
C GLY A 201 10.21 -8.27 26.70
N LYS A 202 9.30 -8.29 25.71
CA LYS A 202 9.00 -9.45 24.86
C LYS A 202 9.09 -9.11 23.38
N PRO A 203 9.56 -10.03 22.52
CA PRO A 203 9.46 -9.84 21.07
C PRO A 203 7.98 -9.79 20.65
N ILE A 204 7.68 -9.08 19.56
CA ILE A 204 6.30 -8.82 19.12
C ILE A 204 5.52 -10.12 18.88
N GLU A 205 6.17 -11.13 18.29
CA GLU A 205 5.56 -12.43 18.01
C GLU A 205 5.16 -13.23 19.27
N GLU A 206 5.68 -12.86 20.45
CA GLU A 206 5.38 -13.51 21.74
C GLU A 206 4.46 -12.66 22.62
N LEU A 207 3.98 -11.51 22.14
CA LEU A 207 3.04 -10.68 22.88
C LEU A 207 1.72 -11.42 23.10
N THR A 208 1.17 -11.27 24.30
CA THR A 208 -0.13 -11.81 24.71
C THR A 208 -1.11 -10.69 25.04
N LEU A 209 -2.41 -10.98 25.07
CA LEU A 209 -3.41 -10.01 25.52
C LEU A 209 -3.15 -9.53 26.96
N SER A 210 -2.58 -10.37 27.82
CA SER A 210 -2.17 -10.02 29.18
C SER A 210 -1.10 -8.94 29.21
N ASP A 211 -0.18 -8.94 28.23
CA ASP A 211 0.86 -7.91 28.11
C ASP A 211 0.25 -6.57 27.72
N LEU A 212 -0.77 -6.57 26.84
CA LEU A 212 -1.48 -5.35 26.43
C LEU A 212 -2.24 -4.71 27.60
N ILE A 213 -2.78 -5.52 28.52
CA ILE A 213 -3.52 -5.01 29.69
C ILE A 213 -2.65 -4.82 30.94
N ASN A 214 -1.35 -5.11 30.86
CA ASN A 214 -0.42 -4.94 31.98
C ASN A 214 -0.28 -3.45 32.33
N GLU A 215 -0.51 -3.12 33.61
CA GLU A 215 -0.51 -1.73 34.07
C GLU A 215 0.85 -1.04 33.93
N THR A 216 1.96 -1.77 34.16
CA THR A 216 3.31 -1.24 34.00
C THR A 216 3.63 -0.95 32.54
N VAL A 217 3.27 -1.88 31.63
CA VAL A 217 3.44 -1.68 30.18
C VAL A 217 2.66 -0.46 29.71
N GLN A 218 1.38 -0.37 30.09
CA GLN A 218 0.55 0.78 29.73
C GLN A 218 1.07 2.09 30.31
N GLU A 219 1.62 2.11 31.52
CA GLU A 219 2.16 3.32 32.12
C GLU A 219 3.42 3.80 31.40
N ILE A 220 4.30 2.88 30.99
CA ILE A 220 5.48 3.21 30.19
C ILE A 220 5.04 3.82 28.86
N VAL A 221 4.16 3.14 28.12
CA VAL A 221 3.67 3.62 26.82
C VAL A 221 2.93 4.95 26.99
N ARG A 222 2.01 5.06 27.96
CA ARG A 222 1.29 6.31 28.25
C ARG A 222 2.24 7.46 28.60
N THR A 223 3.33 7.19 29.31
CA THR A 223 4.36 8.20 29.59
C THR A 223 5.02 8.69 28.30
N ILE A 224 5.38 7.79 27.38
CA ILE A 224 5.94 8.18 26.08
C ILE A 224 4.88 8.97 25.27
N GLU A 225 3.66 8.44 25.22
CA GLU A 225 2.52 9.04 24.54
C GLU A 225 2.18 10.44 25.03
N SER A 226 2.42 10.76 26.31
CA SER A 226 2.13 12.09 26.85
C SER A 226 2.97 13.20 26.20
N ARG A 227 4.00 12.85 25.42
CA ARG A 227 4.79 13.80 24.63
C ARG A 227 4.30 13.92 23.18
N VAL A 228 3.33 13.12 22.76
CA VAL A 228 2.77 13.19 21.40
C VAL A 228 1.93 14.44 21.23
N ILE A 229 2.37 15.30 20.31
CA ILE A 229 1.66 16.55 19.97
C ILE A 229 0.74 16.40 18.75
N TYR A 230 0.93 15.35 17.95
CA TYR A 230 0.19 15.14 16.71
C TYR A 230 0.21 13.66 16.29
N TYR A 231 -0.98 13.13 16.00
CA TYR A 231 -1.16 11.82 15.36
C TYR A 231 -1.47 12.00 13.88
N GLY A 232 -0.51 11.68 13.01
CA GLY A 232 -0.68 11.84 11.56
C GLY A 232 -1.56 10.77 10.93
N LYS A 233 -2.39 11.12 9.93
CA LYS A 233 -3.25 10.13 9.25
C LYS A 233 -2.51 9.19 8.28
N SER A 234 -1.27 9.52 7.91
CA SER A 234 -0.45 8.78 6.96
C SER A 234 1.02 8.95 7.30
N THR A 235 1.79 7.85 7.29
CA THR A 235 3.23 7.84 7.59
C THR A 235 4.02 8.82 6.74
N GLY A 236 3.82 8.78 5.41
CA GLY A 236 4.56 9.64 4.48
C GLY A 236 4.27 11.13 4.70
N PHE A 237 2.98 11.49 4.79
CA PHE A 237 2.58 12.88 5.02
C PHE A 237 2.99 13.38 6.41
N PHE A 238 2.90 12.53 7.44
CA PHE A 238 3.35 12.84 8.79
C PHE A 238 4.86 13.13 8.83
N GLY A 239 5.67 12.26 8.21
CA GLY A 239 7.12 12.42 8.15
C GLY A 239 7.54 13.70 7.43
N LYS A 240 6.94 13.98 6.28
CA LYS A 240 7.18 15.23 5.56
C LYS A 240 6.80 16.47 6.39
N TRP A 241 5.62 16.44 7.01
CA TRP A 241 5.17 17.53 7.90
C TRP A 241 6.15 17.75 9.07
N ALA A 242 6.63 16.67 9.70
CA ALA A 242 7.60 16.75 10.79
C ALA A 242 8.87 17.49 10.36
N VAL A 243 9.42 17.13 9.20
CA VAL A 243 10.62 17.78 8.65
C VAL A 243 10.37 19.23 8.26
N GLU A 244 9.21 19.53 7.66
CA GLU A 244 8.85 20.89 7.24
C GLU A 244 8.66 21.85 8.42
N ASN A 245 8.36 21.35 9.62
CA ASN A 245 8.20 22.16 10.83
C ASN A 245 9.45 22.19 11.72
N GLY A 246 10.36 21.23 11.53
CA GLY A 246 11.71 21.28 12.08
C GLY A 246 11.84 20.92 13.57
N PRO A 247 13.06 21.02 14.12
CA PRO A 247 13.41 20.50 15.44
C PRO A 247 12.72 21.19 16.61
N SER A 248 12.24 22.42 16.45
CA SER A 248 11.50 23.12 17.51
C SER A 248 10.04 22.67 17.62
N ALA A 249 9.45 22.20 16.53
CA ALA A 249 8.09 21.69 16.52
C ALA A 249 8.05 20.22 16.94
N LEU A 250 8.91 19.39 16.33
CA LEU A 250 8.95 17.95 16.56
C LEU A 250 10.37 17.46 16.76
N THR A 251 10.73 17.20 18.01
CA THR A 251 12.11 16.82 18.38
C THR A 251 12.43 15.36 18.11
N VAL A 252 11.44 14.47 18.28
CA VAL A 252 11.53 13.03 18.06
C VAL A 252 10.24 12.58 17.39
N PHE A 253 10.29 11.62 16.49
CA PHE A 253 9.10 11.02 15.92
C PHE A 253 9.36 9.63 15.37
N SER A 254 8.35 8.79 15.23
CA SER A 254 8.51 7.45 14.67
C SER A 254 7.83 7.34 13.31
N ALA A 255 8.55 6.77 12.33
CA ALA A 255 8.06 6.53 10.97
C ALA A 255 8.93 5.45 10.29
N TYR A 256 9.07 5.51 8.96
CA TYR A 256 9.91 4.60 8.20
C TYR A 256 11.26 5.24 7.83
N GLU A 257 12.29 4.42 7.62
CA GLU A 257 13.63 4.88 7.23
C GLU A 257 13.65 5.64 5.91
N ASN A 258 12.87 5.22 4.91
CA ASN A 258 12.83 5.90 3.61
C ASN A 258 12.41 7.39 3.73
N ILE A 259 11.61 7.74 4.75
CA ILE A 259 11.27 9.14 5.05
C ILE A 259 12.51 9.94 5.45
N VAL A 260 13.47 9.32 6.16
CA VAL A 260 14.72 9.98 6.54
C VAL A 260 15.55 10.28 5.30
N ILE A 261 15.64 9.32 4.38
CA ILE A 261 16.37 9.45 3.11
C ILE A 261 15.74 10.55 2.24
N ASP A 262 14.42 10.49 2.03
CA ASP A 262 13.69 11.43 1.17
C ASP A 262 13.83 12.89 1.63
N ASN A 263 14.08 13.10 2.93
CA ASN A 263 14.10 14.42 3.55
C ASN A 263 15.49 14.83 4.06
N SER A 264 16.53 14.03 3.88
CA SER A 264 17.85 14.26 4.49
C SER A 264 18.47 15.60 4.07
N ILE A 265 18.44 15.89 2.77
CA ILE A 265 19.03 17.09 2.16
C ILE A 265 18.26 18.34 2.60
N GLU A 266 16.93 18.31 2.51
CA GLU A 266 16.08 19.45 2.87
C GLU A 266 16.16 19.73 4.37
N ALA A 267 16.17 18.71 5.22
CA ALA A 267 16.33 18.84 6.66
C ALA A 267 17.64 19.58 7.01
N LEU A 268 18.77 19.16 6.43
CA LEU A 268 20.05 19.81 6.67
C LEU A 268 20.05 21.26 6.15
N LYS A 269 19.60 21.47 4.91
CA LYS A 269 19.63 22.79 4.27
C LYS A 269 18.78 23.81 5.01
N ARG A 270 17.60 23.38 5.48
CA ARG A 270 16.61 24.25 6.11
C ARG A 270 16.90 24.51 7.58
N TRP A 271 17.35 23.49 8.32
CA TRP A 271 17.48 23.56 9.79
C TRP A 271 18.93 23.56 10.28
N GLY A 272 19.91 23.36 9.40
CA GLY A 272 21.31 23.21 9.78
C GLY A 272 21.56 21.99 10.67
N ASN A 273 20.65 21.01 10.66
CA ASN A 273 20.66 19.86 11.54
C ASN A 273 20.18 18.63 10.77
N ARG A 274 20.94 17.53 10.85
CA ARG A 274 20.61 16.31 10.10
C ARG A 274 19.47 15.56 10.78
N LEU A 275 18.60 15.00 9.96
CA LEU A 275 17.65 14.01 10.39
C LEU A 275 18.37 12.66 10.54
N MET A 276 18.13 11.94 11.63
CA MET A 276 18.82 10.69 11.97
C MET A 276 17.80 9.61 12.28
N ALA A 277 17.94 8.45 11.66
CA ALA A 277 17.27 7.21 12.02
C ALA A 277 18.00 6.54 13.18
N VAL A 278 17.24 6.23 14.23
CA VAL A 278 17.62 5.38 15.35
C VAL A 278 16.86 4.08 15.19
N TYR A 279 17.61 3.01 14.94
CA TYR A 279 17.08 1.65 14.89
C TYR A 279 17.01 1.13 16.34
N PRO A 280 15.81 0.83 16.87
CA PRO A 280 15.68 0.48 18.28
C PRO A 280 16.49 -0.78 18.61
N ILE A 281 17.26 -0.73 19.70
CA ILE A 281 18.14 -1.83 20.15
C ILE A 281 17.37 -3.10 20.49
N TYR A 282 16.10 -2.96 20.86
CA TYR A 282 15.21 -4.07 21.16
C TYR A 282 14.72 -4.81 19.89
N GLY A 283 14.86 -4.16 18.73
CA GLY A 283 14.46 -4.68 17.43
C GLY A 283 13.54 -3.72 16.67
N THR A 284 13.24 -4.06 15.43
CA THR A 284 12.35 -3.30 14.56
C THR A 284 11.40 -4.21 13.79
N ILE A 285 10.36 -3.63 13.20
CA ILE A 285 9.51 -4.27 12.19
C ILE A 285 10.02 -3.81 10.82
N LEU A 286 10.30 -4.77 9.94
CA LEU A 286 10.52 -4.50 8.53
C LEU A 286 9.18 -4.39 7.82
N ASN A 287 8.90 -3.21 7.26
CA ASN A 287 7.74 -3.00 6.40
C ASN A 287 8.12 -3.55 5.02
N ASP A 288 7.73 -4.80 4.78
CA ASP A 288 8.14 -5.63 3.65
C ASP A 288 7.22 -5.50 2.42
N HIS A 289 6.22 -4.61 2.52
CA HIS A 289 5.24 -4.28 1.48
C HIS A 289 4.79 -5.50 0.67
N PRO A 290 4.31 -6.57 1.33
CA PRO A 290 4.17 -7.85 0.68
C PRO A 290 3.09 -7.79 -0.40
N PHE A 291 3.23 -8.56 -1.46
CA PHE A 291 2.20 -8.77 -2.47
C PHE A 291 1.60 -10.15 -2.27
N ALA A 292 0.32 -10.20 -1.92
CA ALA A 292 -0.45 -11.41 -1.71
C ALA A 292 -1.52 -11.56 -2.80
N ILE A 293 -1.57 -12.71 -3.45
CA ILE A 293 -2.68 -13.07 -4.34
C ILE A 293 -3.79 -13.62 -3.45
N LEU A 294 -4.98 -13.01 -3.49
CA LEU A 294 -6.07 -13.40 -2.60
C LEU A 294 -6.67 -14.75 -3.04
N ASN A 295 -6.79 -15.68 -2.09
CA ASN A 295 -7.59 -16.89 -2.23
C ASN A 295 -9.08 -16.53 -2.07
N ALA A 296 -9.66 -15.89 -3.08
CA ALA A 296 -11.02 -15.39 -3.00
C ALA A 296 -11.86 -15.77 -4.23
N PRO A 297 -13.18 -15.97 -4.08
CA PRO A 297 -14.04 -16.46 -5.17
C PRO A 297 -14.19 -15.48 -6.34
N TRP A 298 -13.76 -14.22 -6.18
CA TRP A 298 -13.75 -13.21 -7.24
C TRP A 298 -12.42 -13.13 -8.01
N VAL A 299 -11.42 -13.94 -7.64
CA VAL A 299 -10.11 -13.99 -8.29
C VAL A 299 -10.07 -15.22 -9.19
N GLY A 300 -10.20 -15.00 -10.50
CA GLY A 300 -10.17 -16.06 -11.51
C GLY A 300 -8.75 -16.50 -11.85
N GLU A 301 -8.62 -17.68 -12.45
CA GLU A 301 -7.32 -18.28 -12.81
C GLU A 301 -6.47 -17.40 -13.73
N GLU A 302 -7.08 -16.72 -14.72
CA GLU A 302 -6.35 -15.80 -15.60
C GLU A 302 -5.78 -14.60 -14.83
N GLU A 303 -6.53 -14.06 -13.84
CA GLU A 303 -6.07 -12.94 -13.03
C GLU A 303 -4.95 -13.36 -12.07
N LYS A 304 -4.99 -14.59 -11.53
CA LYS A 304 -3.89 -15.17 -10.74
C LYS A 304 -2.61 -15.29 -11.57
N LEU A 305 -2.69 -15.83 -12.79
CA LEU A 305 -1.52 -15.97 -13.66
C LEU A 305 -0.88 -14.61 -13.99
N VAL A 306 -1.70 -13.59 -14.29
CA VAL A 306 -1.18 -12.23 -14.53
C VAL A 306 -0.61 -11.64 -13.24
N ALA A 307 -1.23 -11.89 -12.08
CA ALA A 307 -0.74 -11.44 -10.78
C ALA A 307 0.63 -12.05 -10.43
N GLU A 308 0.83 -13.35 -10.66
CA GLU A 308 2.12 -14.04 -10.49
C GLU A 308 3.19 -13.41 -11.38
N LYS A 309 2.88 -13.15 -12.65
CA LYS A 309 3.80 -12.46 -13.57
C LYS A 309 4.10 -11.04 -13.15
N PHE A 310 3.14 -10.35 -12.55
CA PHE A 310 3.40 -9.02 -11.99
C PHE A 310 4.36 -9.10 -10.81
N ILE A 311 4.15 -10.02 -9.86
CA ILE A 311 5.04 -10.23 -8.72
C ILE A 311 6.45 -10.62 -9.19
N GLU A 312 6.59 -11.54 -10.15
CA GLU A 312 7.87 -11.88 -10.78
C GLU A 312 8.57 -10.63 -11.36
N PHE A 313 7.80 -9.75 -12.03
CA PHE A 313 8.32 -8.51 -12.58
C PHE A 313 8.79 -7.55 -11.48
N LEU A 314 8.04 -7.38 -10.40
CA LEU A 314 8.44 -6.57 -9.24
C LEU A 314 9.74 -7.07 -8.61
N LEU A 315 9.97 -8.39 -8.64
CA LEU A 315 11.18 -9.06 -8.15
C LEU A 315 12.31 -9.14 -9.19
N SER A 316 12.12 -8.55 -10.37
CA SER A 316 13.18 -8.42 -11.38
C SER A 316 14.30 -7.52 -10.89
N LYS A 317 15.51 -7.73 -11.43
CA LYS A 317 16.68 -6.90 -11.10
C LYS A 317 16.42 -5.41 -11.33
N ASP A 318 15.87 -5.04 -12.48
CA ASP A 318 15.59 -3.63 -12.83
C ASP A 318 14.57 -2.99 -11.86
N SER A 319 13.48 -3.70 -11.53
CA SER A 319 12.48 -3.19 -10.57
C SER A 319 13.05 -2.97 -9.18
N GLN A 320 13.94 -3.87 -8.74
CA GLN A 320 14.59 -3.80 -7.43
C GLN A 320 15.72 -2.74 -7.39
N GLU A 321 16.41 -2.49 -8.51
CA GLU A 321 17.34 -1.35 -8.63
C GLU A 321 16.61 0.00 -8.56
N ARG A 322 15.40 0.08 -9.14
CA ARG A 322 14.55 1.28 -9.04
C ARG A 322 14.06 1.51 -7.63
N ALA A 323 13.72 0.46 -6.88
CA ALA A 323 13.31 0.57 -5.47
C ALA A 323 14.32 1.35 -4.61
N VAL A 324 15.62 1.14 -4.84
CA VAL A 324 16.71 1.85 -4.14
C VAL A 324 16.62 3.36 -4.30
N LYS A 325 16.19 3.84 -5.48
CA LYS A 325 16.04 5.29 -5.77
C LYS A 325 14.89 5.92 -5.00
N HIS A 326 13.90 5.13 -4.60
CA HIS A 326 12.75 5.54 -3.78
C HIS A 326 13.01 5.32 -2.27
N GLY A 327 14.26 5.10 -1.88
CA GLY A 327 14.63 4.93 -0.46
C GLY A 327 14.24 3.57 0.14
N PHE A 328 13.79 2.61 -0.68
CA PHE A 328 13.50 1.24 -0.23
C PHE A 328 14.73 0.36 -0.33
N ARG A 329 14.87 -0.55 0.63
CA ARG A 329 15.82 -1.66 0.56
C ARG A 329 15.25 -2.75 -0.34
N PRO A 330 16.01 -3.26 -1.31
CA PRO A 330 15.56 -4.34 -2.18
C PRO A 330 15.49 -5.66 -1.39
N VAL A 331 14.57 -6.55 -1.78
CA VAL A 331 14.47 -7.90 -1.20
C VAL A 331 15.50 -8.86 -1.78
N ARG A 332 16.08 -8.47 -2.91
CA ARG A 332 17.12 -9.20 -3.62
C ARG A 332 18.50 -8.92 -3.04
N GLY A 333 19.21 -9.98 -2.64
CA GLY A 333 20.57 -9.86 -2.09
C GLY A 333 21.67 -9.52 -3.11
N ASP A 334 21.41 -9.66 -4.41
CA ASP A 334 22.35 -9.31 -5.49
C ASP A 334 22.26 -7.83 -5.92
N ILE A 335 21.31 -7.06 -5.37
CA ILE A 335 21.20 -5.62 -5.62
C ILE A 335 22.09 -4.86 -4.65
N ILE A 336 22.97 -4.04 -5.21
CA ILE A 336 23.87 -3.20 -4.43
C ILE A 336 23.09 -1.97 -3.96
N LEU A 337 22.96 -1.81 -2.65
CA LEU A 337 22.37 -0.63 -2.04
C LEU A 337 23.22 0.61 -2.35
N SER A 338 22.59 1.75 -2.63
CA SER A 338 23.34 2.99 -2.90
C SER A 338 24.05 3.45 -1.63
N ARG A 339 25.39 3.47 -1.66
CA ARG A 339 26.22 4.02 -0.56
C ARG A 339 26.10 5.53 -0.41
N GLU A 340 25.57 6.21 -1.42
CA GLU A 340 25.26 7.62 -1.34
C GLU A 340 23.96 7.83 -0.56
N LEU A 341 22.88 7.12 -0.94
CA LEU A 341 21.56 7.26 -0.31
C LEU A 341 21.52 6.66 1.09
N PHE A 342 22.01 5.42 1.25
CA PHE A 342 22.00 4.70 2.52
C PHE A 342 23.31 4.91 3.27
N SER A 343 23.48 6.12 3.82
CA SER A 343 24.71 6.57 4.46
C SER A 343 24.45 7.33 5.76
N PRO A 344 25.40 7.30 6.72
CA PRO A 344 25.31 8.11 7.93
C PRO A 344 25.15 9.61 7.64
N GLU A 345 25.69 10.09 6.53
CA GLU A 345 25.54 11.46 6.04
C GLU A 345 24.07 11.79 5.74
N ASN A 346 23.31 10.83 5.21
CA ASN A 346 21.87 10.92 5.01
C ASN A 346 21.05 10.47 6.22
N GLY A 347 21.71 10.21 7.35
CA GLY A 347 21.05 9.89 8.61
C GLY A 347 20.60 8.44 8.75
N VAL A 348 21.03 7.53 7.88
CA VAL A 348 20.62 6.12 7.90
C VAL A 348 21.84 5.19 7.88
N SER A 349 21.69 3.95 8.31
CA SER A 349 22.76 2.95 8.26
C SER A 349 22.77 2.21 6.93
N TYR A 350 23.95 1.92 6.38
CA TYR A 350 24.05 1.06 5.20
C TYR A 350 23.65 -0.38 5.54
N GLU A 351 24.22 -0.93 6.62
CA GLU A 351 23.90 -2.26 7.15
C GLU A 351 22.91 -2.16 8.32
N LEU A 352 21.93 -3.05 8.36
CA LEU A 352 20.99 -3.16 9.46
C LEU A 352 21.45 -4.27 10.40
N ASN A 353 22.13 -3.90 11.48
CA ASN A 353 22.53 -4.82 12.55
C ASN A 353 21.51 -4.76 13.70
N VAL A 354 20.26 -5.11 13.41
CA VAL A 354 19.16 -5.08 14.37
C VAL A 354 18.30 -6.34 14.32
N THR A 355 17.72 -6.68 15.47
CA THR A 355 16.72 -7.74 15.56
C THR A 355 15.49 -7.36 14.74
N VAL A 356 14.98 -8.30 13.94
CA VAL A 356 13.74 -8.12 13.18
C VAL A 356 12.65 -8.95 13.84
N HIS A 357 11.56 -8.28 14.22
CA HIS A 357 10.39 -8.94 14.79
C HIS A 357 9.53 -9.57 13.71
N LYS A 358 8.84 -10.66 14.09
CA LYS A 358 7.86 -11.33 13.23
C LYS A 358 6.45 -10.80 13.52
N PRO A 359 5.50 -10.98 12.58
CA PRO A 359 4.10 -10.65 12.80
C PRO A 359 3.53 -11.24 14.10
N PRO A 360 2.80 -10.43 14.90
CA PRO A 360 2.00 -10.97 15.99
C PRO A 360 0.75 -11.65 15.44
N SER A 361 -0.02 -12.31 16.31
CA SER A 361 -1.31 -12.85 15.91
C SER A 361 -2.32 -11.74 15.57
N GLY A 362 -3.32 -12.06 14.73
CA GLY A 362 -4.40 -11.10 14.41
C GLY A 362 -5.19 -10.65 15.64
N GLU A 363 -5.30 -11.49 16.66
CA GLU A 363 -5.94 -11.15 17.94
C GLU A 363 -5.14 -10.07 18.70
N ILE A 364 -3.80 -10.13 18.67
CA ILE A 364 -2.95 -9.12 19.30
C ILE A 364 -3.10 -7.76 18.59
N LEU A 365 -3.21 -7.73 17.27
CA LEU A 365 -3.48 -6.48 16.55
C LEU A 365 -4.87 -5.91 16.87
N GLU A 366 -5.91 -6.76 16.96
CA GLU A 366 -7.24 -6.31 17.39
C GLU A 366 -7.22 -5.76 18.84
N GLY A 367 -6.48 -6.43 19.72
CA GLY A 367 -6.24 -5.99 21.09
C GLY A 367 -5.50 -4.65 21.15
N LEU A 368 -4.45 -4.47 20.34
CA LEU A 368 -3.69 -3.22 20.22
C LEU A 368 -4.60 -2.06 19.86
N PHE A 369 -5.48 -2.26 18.87
CA PHE A 369 -6.41 -1.21 18.45
C PHE A 369 -7.39 -0.80 19.55
N THR A 370 -7.80 -1.76 20.37
CA THR A 370 -8.68 -1.52 21.51
C THR A 370 -7.96 -0.77 22.63
N ILE A 371 -6.73 -1.19 22.97
CA ILE A 371 -6.01 -0.59 24.09
C ILE A 371 -5.44 0.78 23.75
N TRP A 372 -5.03 0.99 22.50
CA TRP A 372 -4.47 2.25 22.02
C TRP A 372 -5.33 3.46 22.40
N VAL A 373 -6.64 3.36 22.21
CA VAL A 373 -7.61 4.43 22.54
C VAL A 373 -7.54 4.85 24.02
N LYS A 374 -7.12 3.95 24.91
CA LYS A 374 -6.98 4.22 26.35
C LYS A 374 -5.63 4.81 26.74
N ILE A 375 -4.57 4.53 25.98
CA ILE A 375 -3.18 4.91 26.34
C ILE A 375 -2.65 6.11 25.55
N ARG A 376 -3.27 6.44 24.41
CA ARG A 376 -2.92 7.64 23.62
C ARG A 376 -3.07 8.93 24.43
N SER A 377 -2.29 9.94 24.07
CA SER A 377 -2.51 11.31 24.49
C SER A 377 -3.91 11.79 24.09
N ARG A 378 -4.54 12.57 24.97
CA ARG A 378 -5.88 13.14 24.71
C ARG A 378 -5.84 14.53 24.08
N GLY A 379 -4.65 15.09 23.85
CA GLY A 379 -4.48 16.49 23.48
C GLY A 379 -4.51 17.39 24.70
#